data_AF-A0A6B1I5A4-F1
#
_entry.id   AF-A0A6B1I5A4-F1
#
_cell.length_a   1.000
_cell.length_b   1.000
_cell.length_c   1.000
_cell.angle_alpha   90.00
_cell.angle_beta   90.00
_cell.angle_gamma   90.00
#
_symmetry.space_group_name_H-M   'P 1'
#
loop_
_entity.id
_entity.type
_entity.pdbx_description
1 polymer ?
#
loop_
_entity_poly.entity_id
_entity_poly.type
_entity_poly.pdbx_seq_one_letter_code
_entity_poly.pdbx_strand_id
1 'polypeptide(L)'
;MKTRRLFSALERPVGTSSGHNRVWHGYAPYNPRMLEKYLAIFRATHNFVFVGDDGKTPAMRLGFARQPLAFARHIPSRLAILTAMIPPLLDCGNQIPPRNSGQ
;
A
#
# COMPACT_ATOMS: atom_id res chain seq x y z
N MET A 1 10.73 17.54 -3.13
CA MET A 1 10.81 16.14 -3.63
C MET A 1 11.65 16.12 -4.90
N LYS A 2 12.83 15.47 -4.92
CA LYS A 2 13.69 15.44 -6.12
C LYS A 2 13.44 14.14 -6.91
N THR A 3 12.20 13.97 -7.39
CA THR A 3 11.66 12.74 -8.01
C THR A 3 12.52 12.22 -9.16
N ARG A 4 13.17 13.13 -9.89
CA ARG A 4 14.05 12.83 -11.01
C ARG A 4 15.29 11.99 -10.67
N ARG A 5 15.80 12.08 -9.44
CA ARG A 5 16.99 11.31 -9.00
C ARG A 5 16.66 9.96 -8.39
N LEU A 6 15.38 9.68 -8.15
CA LEU A 6 14.92 8.44 -7.52
C LEU A 6 14.53 7.37 -8.55
N PHE A 7 14.24 7.79 -9.78
CA PHE A 7 13.87 6.90 -10.87
C PHE A 7 14.93 6.90 -11.95
N SER A 8 15.53 5.73 -12.20
CA SER A 8 16.45 5.53 -13.34
C SER A 8 15.79 5.89 -14.68
N ALA A 9 14.48 5.67 -14.80
CA ALA A 9 13.68 6.03 -15.97
C ALA A 9 13.60 7.54 -16.28
N LEU A 10 13.83 8.40 -15.27
CA LEU A 10 13.81 9.85 -15.39
C LEU A 10 15.20 10.48 -15.37
N GLU A 11 16.23 9.64 -15.32
CA GLU A 11 17.60 10.08 -15.25
C GLU A 11 18.02 10.81 -16.54
N ARG A 12 19.09 11.62 -16.47
CA ARG A 12 19.69 12.16 -17.69
C ARG A 12 20.25 11.00 -18.50
N PRO A 13 20.01 10.97 -19.82
CA PRO A 13 20.68 10.03 -20.69
C PRO A 13 22.20 10.31 -20.65
N VAL A 14 22.99 9.23 -20.65
CA VAL A 14 24.45 9.30 -20.48
C VAL A 14 25.09 9.50 -21.85
N GLY A 15 25.89 10.57 -21.97
CA GLY A 15 26.71 10.83 -23.14
C GLY A 15 28.17 10.45 -22.87
N THR A 16 28.84 9.88 -23.87
CA THR A 16 30.29 9.66 -23.84
C THR A 16 31.01 10.76 -24.63
N SER A 17 32.20 11.16 -24.19
CA SER A 17 32.97 12.26 -24.80
C SER A 17 33.26 12.04 -26.29
N SER A 18 33.57 10.80 -26.69
CA SER A 18 33.79 10.39 -28.09
C SER A 18 32.49 10.20 -28.91
N GLY A 19 31.33 10.38 -28.28
CA GLY A 19 30.02 10.02 -28.82
C GLY A 19 29.46 10.94 -29.90
N HIS A 20 30.11 12.06 -30.25
CA HIS A 20 29.59 13.06 -31.21
C HIS A 20 28.13 13.46 -30.88
N ASN A 21 27.85 13.84 -29.63
CA ASN A 21 26.51 14.17 -29.12
C ASN A 21 25.46 13.03 -29.18
N ARG A 22 25.84 11.80 -29.51
CA ARG A 22 24.95 10.64 -29.36
C ARG A 22 24.76 10.34 -27.88
N VAL A 23 23.51 10.13 -27.48
CA VAL A 23 23.15 9.91 -26.08
C VAL A 23 22.45 8.58 -25.93
N TRP A 24 22.84 7.80 -24.92
CA TRP A 24 22.24 6.49 -24.66
C TRP A 24 21.11 6.60 -23.63
N HIS A 25 19.93 6.13 -24.02
CA HIS A 25 18.70 6.18 -23.22
C HIS A 25 18.41 4.83 -22.54
N GLY A 26 19.43 4.20 -21.95
CA GLY A 26 19.36 2.81 -21.47
C GLY A 26 18.24 2.50 -20.46
N TYR A 27 17.76 3.51 -19.72
CA TYR A 27 16.71 3.35 -18.71
C TYR A 27 15.37 3.99 -19.10
N ALA A 28 15.28 4.65 -20.25
CA ALA A 28 14.04 5.31 -20.65
C ALA A 28 12.95 4.26 -20.94
N PRO A 29 11.73 4.42 -20.41
CA PRO A 29 10.67 3.47 -20.63
C PRO A 29 10.19 3.55 -22.08
N TYR A 30 10.02 2.39 -22.73
CA TYR A 30 9.50 2.32 -24.09
C TYR A 30 8.07 2.90 -24.21
N ASN A 31 7.27 2.73 -23.16
CA ASN A 31 5.93 3.31 -23.05
C ASN A 31 5.89 4.38 -21.94
N PRO A 32 5.60 5.65 -22.25
CA PRO A 32 5.56 6.72 -21.25
C PRO A 32 4.49 6.52 -20.18
N ARG A 33 3.41 5.75 -20.46
CA ARG A 33 2.38 5.43 -19.45
C ARG A 33 2.91 4.64 -18.27
N MET A 34 4.05 3.94 -18.42
CA MET A 34 4.69 3.27 -17.28
C MET A 34 5.19 4.28 -16.25
N LEU A 35 5.67 5.44 -16.71
CA LEU A 35 6.15 6.50 -15.83
C LEU A 35 5.03 7.07 -14.95
N GLU A 36 3.84 7.26 -15.50
CA GLU A 36 2.66 7.71 -14.74
C GLU A 36 2.35 6.78 -13.58
N LYS A 37 2.41 5.45 -13.81
CA LYS A 37 2.17 4.44 -12.78
C LYS A 37 3.22 4.50 -11.68
N TYR A 38 4.50 4.59 -12.04
CA TYR A 38 5.58 4.72 -11.07
C TYR A 38 5.42 5.97 -10.20
N LEU A 39 5.10 7.12 -10.82
CA LEU A 39 4.89 8.37 -10.11
C LEU A 39 3.65 8.33 -9.21
N ALA A 40 2.58 7.69 -9.63
CA ALA A 40 1.38 7.51 -8.83
C ALA A 40 1.66 6.69 -7.56
N ILE A 41 2.37 5.56 -7.70
CA ILE A 41 2.79 4.73 -6.56
C ILE A 41 3.67 5.53 -5.62
N PHE A 42 4.68 6.24 -6.14
CA PHE A 42 5.60 7.02 -5.33
C PHE A 42 4.91 8.15 -4.57
N ARG A 43 3.95 8.83 -5.20
CA ARG A 43 3.13 9.84 -4.53
C ARG A 43 2.34 9.22 -3.38
N ALA A 44 1.70 8.07 -3.59
CA ALA A 44 0.94 7.40 -2.55
C ALA A 44 1.83 6.94 -1.38
N THR A 45 2.95 6.27 -1.67
CA THR A 45 3.85 5.77 -0.63
C THR A 45 4.49 6.90 0.17
N HIS A 46 4.93 7.98 -0.49
CA HIS A 46 5.53 9.10 0.21
C HIS A 46 4.55 9.89 1.07
N ASN A 47 3.29 10.00 0.65
CA ASN A 47 2.31 10.76 1.42
C ASN A 47 1.76 9.98 2.61
N PHE A 48 1.60 8.66 2.49
CA PHE A 48 0.89 7.86 3.48
C PHE A 48 1.75 6.88 4.27
N VAL A 49 2.93 6.50 3.77
CA VAL A 49 3.76 5.46 4.41
C VAL A 49 5.02 6.06 5.04
N PHE A 50 5.76 6.89 4.32
CA PHE A 50 7.01 7.44 4.84
C PHE A 50 6.76 8.53 5.89
N VAL A 51 7.29 8.30 7.09
CA VAL A 51 7.31 9.25 8.21
C VAL A 51 8.61 10.05 8.17
N GLY A 52 8.52 11.35 8.46
CA GLY A 52 9.69 12.20 8.66
C GLY A 52 10.16 12.17 10.12
N ASP A 53 11.12 13.03 10.45
CA ASP A 53 11.71 13.12 11.80
C ASP A 53 10.65 13.41 12.88
N ASP A 54 9.59 14.14 12.52
CA ASP A 54 8.46 14.44 13.41
C ASP A 54 7.55 13.22 13.72
N GLY A 55 7.85 12.04 13.18
CA GLY A 55 7.04 10.83 13.32
C GLY A 55 5.69 10.87 12.57
N LYS A 56 5.44 11.91 11.77
CA LYS A 56 4.19 12.12 11.03
C LYS A 56 4.40 12.03 9.52
N THR A 57 3.42 11.46 8.81
CA THR A 57 3.40 11.44 7.35
C THR A 57 2.89 12.77 6.79
N PRO A 58 3.20 13.14 5.54
CA PRO A 58 2.64 14.34 4.91
C PRO A 58 1.11 14.39 4.91
N ALA A 59 0.45 13.25 4.69
CA ALA A 59 -1.01 13.16 4.76
C ALA A 59 -1.55 13.43 6.18
N MET A 60 -0.82 13.02 7.22
CA MET A 60 -1.19 13.34 8.61
C MET A 60 -1.03 14.83 8.92
N ARG A 61 0.03 15.47 8.40
CA ARG A 61 0.25 16.93 8.59
C ARG A 61 -0.89 17.75 7.98
N LEU A 62 -1.43 17.29 6.85
CA LEU A 62 -2.56 17.91 6.17
C LEU A 62 -3.93 17.50 6.72
N GLY A 63 -3.99 16.55 7.67
CA GLY A 63 -5.25 16.06 8.25
C GLY A 63 -6.01 15.04 7.39
N PHE A 64 -5.41 14.53 6.31
CA PHE A 64 -6.04 13.50 5.46
C PHE A 64 -5.95 12.08 6.04
N ALA A 65 -5.01 11.82 6.96
CA ALA A 65 -4.79 10.50 7.55
C ALA A 65 -4.58 10.58 9.07
N ARG A 66 -5.05 9.57 9.81
CA ARG A 66 -4.91 9.49 11.28
C ARG A 66 -3.63 8.78 11.73
N GLN A 67 -3.12 7.86 10.94
CA GLN A 67 -1.91 7.07 11.24
C GLN A 67 -1.15 6.74 9.94
N PRO A 68 0.16 6.42 10.01
CA PRO A 68 0.91 5.93 8.87
C PRO A 68 0.37 4.58 8.36
N LEU A 69 0.32 4.39 7.05
CA LEU A 69 -0.06 3.11 6.45
C LEU A 69 1.14 2.16 6.47
N ALA A 70 0.94 0.94 6.96
CA ALA A 70 1.94 -0.13 6.87
C ALA A 70 1.83 -0.86 5.52
N PHE A 71 2.97 -1.24 4.93
CA PHE A 71 3.01 -1.99 3.66
C PHE A 71 2.41 -3.40 3.77
N ALA A 72 2.43 -3.96 4.98
CA ALA A 72 1.82 -5.23 5.30
C ALA A 72 0.62 -4.99 6.19
N ARG A 73 -0.43 -5.81 5.98
CA ARG A 73 -1.63 -5.97 6.82
C ARG A 73 -2.88 -5.25 6.28
N HIS A 74 -3.48 -5.81 5.23
CA HIS A 74 -4.72 -6.62 5.36
C HIS A 74 -5.26 -6.93 3.95
N ILE A 75 -4.74 -7.97 3.29
CA ILE A 75 -5.66 -8.81 2.51
C ILE A 75 -6.24 -9.71 3.60
N PRO A 76 -7.47 -9.49 4.12
CA PRO A 76 -8.11 -10.61 4.78
C PRO A 76 -8.14 -11.70 3.72
N SER A 77 -7.41 -12.80 3.95
CA SER A 77 -7.70 -14.03 3.22
C SER A 77 -9.22 -14.22 3.31
N ARG A 78 -9.85 -14.66 2.22
CA ARG A 78 -11.32 -14.77 2.11
C ARG A 78 -11.99 -15.43 3.34
N LEU A 79 -11.23 -16.26 4.07
CA LEU A 79 -11.58 -16.83 5.37
C LEU A 79 -11.82 -15.79 6.49
N ALA A 80 -10.99 -14.75 6.63
CA ALA A 80 -11.07 -13.81 7.75
C ALA A 80 -12.32 -12.91 7.69
N ILE A 81 -12.83 -12.60 6.49
CA ILE A 81 -14.14 -11.92 6.33
C ILE A 81 -15.28 -12.85 6.74
N LEU A 82 -15.21 -14.14 6.38
CA LEU A 82 -16.26 -15.12 6.69
C LEU A 82 -16.38 -15.39 8.19
N THR A 83 -15.24 -15.44 8.90
CA THR A 83 -15.23 -15.65 10.37
C THR A 83 -15.69 -14.42 11.15
N ALA A 84 -15.45 -13.20 10.66
CA ALA A 84 -15.85 -11.96 11.35
C ALA A 84 -17.33 -11.59 11.16
N MET A 85 -18.02 -12.21 10.20
CA MET A 85 -19.42 -11.91 9.86
C MET A 85 -20.44 -12.90 10.44
N ILE A 86 -19.96 -13.97 11.09
CA ILE A 86 -20.80 -14.94 11.80
C ILE A 86 -20.72 -14.60 13.30
N PRO A 87 -21.80 -14.14 13.95
CA PRO A 87 -21.78 -14.01 15.41
C PRO A 87 -21.51 -15.39 16.04
N PRO A 88 -20.79 -15.49 17.15
CA PRO A 88 -20.54 -16.77 17.81
C PRO A 88 -21.88 -17.34 18.31
N LEU A 89 -22.45 -18.25 17.53
CA LEU A 89 -23.61 -19.10 17.90
C LEU A 89 -23.17 -20.24 18.84
N LEU A 90 -22.33 -19.94 19.83
CA LEU A 90 -21.97 -20.86 20.90
C LEU A 90 -22.18 -20.16 22.25
N ASP A 91 -23.45 -19.91 22.59
CA ASP A 91 -23.89 -19.88 23.99
C ASP A 91 -25.35 -20.32 24.20
N CYS A 92 -25.90 -21.14 23.28
CA CYS A 92 -27.26 -21.70 23.42
C CYS A 92 -27.27 -23.15 23.97
N GLY A 93 -26.18 -23.57 24.61
CA GLY A 93 -26.00 -24.96 25.06
C GLY A 93 -26.61 -25.31 26.42
N ASN A 94 -27.26 -24.39 27.15
CA ASN A 94 -27.60 -24.64 28.56
C ASN A 94 -28.99 -24.17 29.03
N GLN A 95 -29.98 -24.06 28.15
CA GLN A 95 -31.37 -23.73 28.54
C GLN A 95 -32.42 -24.70 27.97
N ILE A 96 -32.13 -26.01 27.94
CA ILE A 96 -33.20 -27.00 27.74
C ILE A 96 -33.63 -27.49 29.12
N PRO A 97 -34.81 -27.11 29.64
CA PRO A 97 -35.29 -27.65 30.91
C PRO A 97 -35.54 -29.16 30.77
N PRO A 98 -35.30 -29.97 31.83
CA PRO A 98 -35.49 -31.40 31.76
C PRO A 98 -36.96 -31.72 31.42
N ARG A 99 -37.14 -32.56 30.40
CA ARG A 99 -38.46 -33.05 29.98
C ARG A 99 -39.00 -33.93 31.12
N ASN A 100 -39.98 -33.41 31.88
CA ASN A 100 -40.66 -34.14 32.94
C ASN A 100 -41.31 -35.40 32.36
N SER A 101 -40.73 -36.58 32.62
CA SER A 101 -41.39 -37.86 32.42
C SER A 101 -42.33 -38.09 33.61
N GLY A 102 -43.53 -37.51 33.52
CA GLY A 102 -44.63 -37.77 34.46
C GLY A 102 -45.60 -38.79 33.88
N GLN A 103 -45.71 -39.91 34.60
CA GLN A 103 -46.77 -40.94 34.64
C GLN A 103 -47.16 -41.67 33.35
#